data_AF-A0A7V3PP89-F1
#
_entry.id   AF-A0A7V3PP89-F1
#
_cell.length_a   1.000
_cell.length_b   1.000
_cell.length_c   1.000
_cell.angle_alpha   90.00
_cell.angle_beta   90.00
_cell.angle_gamma   90.00
#
_symmetry.space_group_name_H-M   'P 1'
#
loop_
_entity.id
_entity.type
_entity.pdbx_description
1 polymer ?
#
loop_
_entity_poly.entity_id
_entity_poly.type
_entity_poly.pdbx_seq_one_letter_code
_entity_poly.pdbx_strand_id
1 'polypeptide(L)'
;MRAGGGMKVLLQRARELGAIEAKLVEPASVVTAAWVRLKCQYGCGGYGSNLCCPPYTPTPDQTRAILDCYRRAILVHCKPGADVKKIVVALEREAFLSDHYKAFG
;
A
#
# COMPACT_ATOMS: atom_id res chain seq x y z
N MET A 1 -23.28 -11.35 -9.17
CA MET A 1 -22.51 -10.09 -9.16
C MET A 1 -22.63 -9.42 -7.78
N ARG A 2 -21.66 -9.59 -6.87
CA ARG A 2 -21.66 -9.00 -5.50
C ARG A 2 -20.44 -8.07 -5.25
N ALA A 3 -19.90 -7.44 -6.29
CA ALA A 3 -18.59 -6.77 -6.23
C ALA A 3 -18.56 -5.38 -5.55
N GLY A 4 -19.71 -4.83 -5.12
CA GLY A 4 -19.79 -3.46 -4.58
C GLY A 4 -19.80 -3.32 -3.05
N GLY A 5 -20.08 -4.39 -2.31
CA GLY A 5 -20.25 -4.34 -0.84
C GLY A 5 -18.93 -4.46 -0.07
N GLY A 6 -18.07 -5.41 -0.46
CA GLY A 6 -16.87 -5.76 0.33
C GLY A 6 -15.85 -4.62 0.49
N MET A 7 -15.67 -3.79 -0.56
CA MET A 7 -14.69 -2.71 -0.49
C MET A 7 -15.09 -1.60 0.49
N LYS A 8 -16.39 -1.27 0.57
CA LYS A 8 -16.88 -0.27 1.52
C LYS A 8 -16.66 -0.72 2.97
N VAL A 9 -16.81 -2.03 3.22
CA VAL A 9 -16.55 -2.62 4.54
C VAL A 9 -15.07 -2.46 4.93
N LEU A 10 -14.14 -2.75 4.01
CA LEU A 10 -12.70 -2.57 4.28
C LEU A 10 -12.32 -1.12 4.57
N LEU A 11 -12.92 -0.15 3.85
CA LEU A 11 -12.68 1.28 4.11
C LEU A 11 -13.20 1.70 5.49
N GLN A 12 -14.38 1.21 5.88
CA GLN A 12 -14.93 1.47 7.21
C GLN A 12 -14.07 0.81 8.30
N ARG A 13 -13.64 -0.43 8.06
CA ARG A 13 -12.77 -1.19 8.96
C ARG A 13 -11.45 -0.47 9.21
N ALA A 14 -10.85 0.10 8.16
CA ALA A 14 -9.61 0.86 8.30
C ALA A 14 -9.77 2.01 9.32
N ARG A 15 -10.91 2.71 9.29
CA ARG A 15 -11.24 3.79 10.24
C ARG A 15 -11.44 3.27 11.66
N GLU A 16 -12.15 2.15 11.82
CA GLU A 16 -12.33 1.49 13.13
C GLU A 16 -11.00 1.06 13.76
N LEU A 17 -10.04 0.65 12.92
CA LEU A 17 -8.70 0.26 13.34
C LEU A 17 -7.78 1.46 13.64
N GLY A 18 -8.25 2.69 13.45
CA GLY A 18 -7.55 3.92 13.83
C GLY A 18 -6.98 4.73 12.66
N ALA A 19 -7.30 4.40 11.41
CA ALA A 19 -6.99 5.29 10.29
C ALA A 19 -7.85 6.57 10.38
N ILE A 20 -7.26 7.72 10.03
CA ILE A 20 -8.01 8.97 9.85
C ILE A 20 -8.96 8.82 8.68
N GLU A 21 -8.44 8.27 7.58
CA GLU A 21 -9.17 8.10 6.35
C GLU A 21 -8.65 6.88 5.60
N ALA A 22 -9.53 6.25 4.83
CA ALA A 22 -9.17 5.27 3.84
C ALA A 22 -9.94 5.55 2.56
N LYS A 23 -9.27 5.49 1.42
CA LYS A 23 -9.86 5.77 0.11
C LYS A 23 -9.49 4.70 -0.90
N LEU A 24 -10.47 4.32 -1.73
CA LEU A 24 -10.22 3.50 -2.90
C LEU A 24 -9.53 4.36 -3.97
N VAL A 25 -8.38 3.89 -4.45
CA VAL A 25 -7.62 4.51 -5.54
C VAL A 25 -7.35 3.48 -6.64
N GLU A 26 -7.13 3.97 -7.85
CA GLU A 26 -6.73 3.13 -8.97
C GLU A 26 -5.22 2.88 -8.92
N PRO A 27 -4.74 1.64 -9.02
CA PRO A 27 -3.30 1.37 -9.06
C PRO A 27 -2.57 2.10 -10.21
N ALA A 28 -3.30 2.42 -11.29
CA ALA A 28 -2.80 3.23 -12.40
C ALA A 28 -2.52 4.69 -12.03
N SER A 29 -3.17 5.24 -10.99
CA SER A 29 -2.93 6.62 -10.54
C SER A 29 -1.65 6.76 -9.71
N VAL A 30 -0.99 5.66 -9.36
CA VAL A 30 0.28 5.68 -8.61
C VAL A 30 1.44 5.90 -9.57
N VAL A 31 2.15 7.02 -9.41
CA VAL A 31 3.31 7.36 -10.23
C VAL A 31 4.55 6.65 -9.71
N THR A 32 5.20 5.87 -10.56
CA THR A 32 6.54 5.30 -10.33
C THR A 32 7.55 6.06 -11.19
N ALA A 33 8.71 6.42 -10.64
CA ALA A 33 9.71 7.20 -11.37
C ALA A 33 11.14 6.98 -10.86
N ALA A 34 12.12 7.10 -11.77
CA ALA A 34 13.54 6.93 -11.46
C ALA A 34 14.07 7.88 -10.39
N TRP A 35 13.58 9.12 -10.36
CA TRP A 35 14.02 10.13 -9.40
C TRP A 35 13.73 9.76 -7.94
N VAL A 36 12.71 8.93 -7.67
CA VAL A 36 12.38 8.47 -6.31
C VAL A 36 13.55 7.66 -5.73
N ARG A 37 14.16 6.80 -6.57
CA ARG A 37 15.32 6.01 -6.17
C ARG A 37 16.57 6.89 -5.97
N LEU A 38 16.75 7.93 -6.78
CA LEU A 38 17.82 8.92 -6.57
C LEU A 38 17.64 9.68 -5.26
N LYS A 39 16.40 10.10 -4.94
CA LYS A 39 16.10 10.76 -3.66
C LYS A 39 16.42 9.86 -2.46
N CYS A 40 16.17 8.55 -2.56
CA CYS A 40 16.56 7.60 -1.52
C CYS A 40 18.09 7.48 -1.39
N GLN A 41 18.84 7.38 -2.49
CA GLN A 41 20.29 7.18 -2.47
C GLN A 41 21.08 8.41 -2.05
N TYR A 42 20.66 9.61 -2.48
CA TYR A 42 21.41 10.86 -2.31
C TYR A 42 20.74 11.86 -1.37
N GLY A 43 19.42 11.73 -1.12
CA GLY A 43 18.65 12.64 -0.27
C GLY A 43 18.25 12.07 1.09
N CYS A 44 18.58 10.81 1.38
CA CYS A 44 18.29 10.17 2.66
C CYS A 44 19.57 10.04 3.49
N GLY A 45 19.55 10.53 4.74
CA GLY A 45 20.69 10.38 5.67
C GLY A 45 20.93 8.95 6.17
N GLY A 46 20.02 8.02 5.89
CA GLY A 46 20.11 6.60 6.28
C GLY A 46 20.26 5.65 5.10
N TYR A 47 20.70 6.10 3.93
CA TYR A 47 20.89 5.23 2.77
C TYR A 47 21.83 4.06 3.09
N GLY A 48 21.44 2.83 2.70
CA GLY A 48 22.22 1.62 2.93
C GLY A 48 22.11 1.03 4.34
N SER A 49 21.28 1.60 5.22
CA SER A 49 21.15 1.15 6.62
C SER A 49 20.25 -0.08 6.82
N ASN A 50 19.46 -0.46 5.82
CA ASN A 50 18.51 -1.58 5.92
C ASN A 50 18.16 -2.16 4.53
N LEU A 51 17.44 -3.28 4.53
CA LEU A 51 17.00 -3.99 3.31
C LEU A 51 15.85 -3.29 2.58
N CYS A 52 15.35 -2.15 3.06
CA CYS A 52 14.40 -1.31 2.33
C CYS A 52 15.10 -0.31 1.41
N CYS A 53 16.44 -0.27 1.40
CA CYS A 53 17.23 0.55 0.48
C CYS A 53 17.53 -0.21 -0.83
N PRO A 54 17.77 0.52 -1.94
CA PRO A 54 18.47 -0.05 -3.10
C PRO A 54 19.77 -0.74 -2.70
N PRO A 55 20.14 -1.90 -3.30
CA PRO A 55 19.48 -2.55 -4.44
C PRO A 55 18.29 -3.47 -4.07
N TYR A 56 18.01 -3.67 -2.79
CA TYR A 56 17.03 -4.66 -2.31
C TYR A 56 15.57 -4.24 -2.49
N THR A 57 15.31 -2.94 -2.59
CA THR A 57 13.98 -2.42 -2.96
C THR A 57 13.73 -2.52 -4.47
N PRO A 58 12.49 -2.84 -4.91
CA PRO A 58 12.13 -2.90 -6.32
C PRO A 58 12.52 -1.63 -7.11
N THR A 59 12.84 -1.80 -8.38
CA THR A 59 13.00 -0.68 -9.31
C THR A 59 11.63 -0.04 -9.59
N PRO A 60 11.59 1.22 -10.07
CA PRO A 60 10.33 1.85 -10.49
C PRO A 60 9.51 1.00 -11.49
N ASP A 61 10.19 0.33 -12.42
CA ASP A 61 9.56 -0.53 -13.42
C ASP A 61 8.99 -1.81 -12.80
N GLN A 62 9.73 -2.43 -11.86
CA GLN A 62 9.24 -3.57 -11.09
C GLN A 62 8.01 -3.19 -10.26
N THR A 63 8.05 -2.04 -9.57
CA THR A 63 6.89 -1.53 -8.81
C THR A 63 5.69 -1.27 -9.72
N ARG A 64 5.91 -0.70 -10.91
CA ARG A 64 4.83 -0.50 -11.91
C ARG A 64 4.20 -1.82 -12.32
N ALA A 65 5.02 -2.81 -12.68
CA ALA A 65 4.56 -4.14 -13.06
C ALA A 65 3.77 -4.84 -11.94
N ILE A 66 4.18 -4.68 -10.67
CA ILE A 66 3.44 -5.19 -9.52
C ILE A 66 2.08 -4.50 -9.41
N LEU A 67 2.03 -3.16 -9.47
CA LEU A 67 0.78 -2.40 -9.38
C LEU A 67 -0.20 -2.74 -10.52
N ASP A 68 0.30 -3.03 -11.71
CA ASP A 68 -0.51 -3.44 -12.88
C ASP A 68 -1.18 -4.82 -12.70
N CYS A 69 -0.72 -5.62 -11.73
CA CYS A 69 -1.40 -6.87 -11.36
C CYS A 69 -2.72 -6.64 -10.60
N TYR A 70 -3.01 -5.40 -10.20
CA TYR A 70 -4.15 -5.03 -9.36
C TYR A 70 -5.13 -4.11 -10.10
N ARG A 71 -6.42 -4.26 -9.79
CA ARG A 71 -7.49 -3.36 -10.28
C ARG A 71 -7.94 -2.34 -9.24
N ARG A 72 -7.57 -2.53 -7.97
CA ARG A 72 -8.06 -1.77 -6.82
C ARG A 72 -6.94 -1.67 -5.80
N ALA A 73 -6.78 -0.49 -5.19
CA ALA A 73 -5.90 -0.27 -4.06
C ALA A 73 -6.61 0.59 -3.01
N ILE A 74 -6.29 0.37 -1.73
CA ILE A 74 -6.78 1.20 -0.63
C ILE A 74 -5.62 2.06 -0.14
N LEU A 75 -5.77 3.39 -0.21
CA LEU A 75 -4.86 4.33 0.42
C LEU A 75 -5.34 4.57 1.85
N VAL A 76 -4.49 4.24 2.83
CA VAL A 76 -4.77 4.41 4.26
C VAL A 76 -3.98 5.61 4.79
N HIS A 77 -4.68 6.58 5.35
CA HIS A 77 -4.10 7.77 5.97
C HIS A 77 -4.23 7.68 7.49
N CYS A 78 -3.10 7.70 8.19
CA CYS A 78 -3.03 7.59 9.64
C CYS A 78 -2.34 8.81 10.27
N LYS A 79 -2.62 9.05 11.55
CA LYS A 79 -1.86 10.03 12.34
C LYS A 79 -0.41 9.57 12.53
N PRO A 80 0.54 10.50 12.70
CA PRO A 80 1.88 10.16 13.17
C PRO A 80 1.82 9.31 14.45
N GLY A 81 2.65 8.26 14.53
CA GLY A 81 2.69 7.34 15.67
C GLY A 81 1.62 6.24 15.68
N ALA A 82 0.71 6.21 14.69
CA ALA A 82 -0.21 5.10 14.54
C ALA A 82 0.52 3.79 14.16
N ASP A 83 0.02 2.66 14.65
CA ASP A 83 0.50 1.34 14.23
C ASP A 83 -0.11 0.96 12.86
N VAL A 84 0.44 1.58 11.81
CA VAL A 84 -0.01 1.37 10.43
C VAL A 84 0.10 -0.11 10.05
N LYS A 85 1.15 -0.80 10.51
CA LYS A 85 1.36 -2.23 10.23
C LYS A 85 0.20 -3.07 10.74
N LYS A 86 -0.26 -2.84 11.97
CA LYS A 86 -1.41 -3.56 12.54
C LYS A 86 -2.70 -3.33 11.73
N ILE A 87 -2.93 -2.09 11.29
CA ILE A 87 -4.09 -1.75 10.45
C ILE A 87 -4.03 -2.52 9.14
N VAL A 88 -2.90 -2.45 8.44
CA VAL A 88 -2.79 -3.04 7.10
C VAL A 88 -2.84 -4.57 7.14
N VAL A 89 -2.19 -5.23 8.11
CA VAL A 89 -2.26 -6.70 8.27
C VAL A 89 -3.68 -7.18 8.54
N ALA A 90 -4.46 -6.43 9.34
CA ALA A 90 -5.86 -6.77 9.59
C ALA A 90 -6.70 -6.62 8.31
N LEU A 91 -6.51 -5.53 7.55
CA LEU A 91 -7.19 -5.31 6.28
C LEU A 91 -6.82 -6.35 5.22
N GLU A 92 -5.55 -6.75 5.14
CA GLU A 92 -5.08 -7.79 4.22
C GLU A 92 -5.80 -9.11 4.51
N ARG A 93 -5.86 -9.52 5.79
CA ARG A 93 -6.56 -10.74 6.20
C ARG A 93 -8.05 -10.69 5.87
N GLU A 94 -8.73 -9.57 6.16
CA GLU A 94 -10.15 -9.43 5.88
C GLU A 94 -10.44 -9.39 4.37
N ALA A 95 -9.58 -8.75 3.59
CA ALA A 95 -9.66 -8.74 2.13
C ALA A 95 -9.47 -10.15 1.55
N PHE A 96 -8.45 -10.88 2.03
CA PHE A 96 -8.19 -12.26 1.64
C PHE A 96 -9.41 -13.16 1.90
N LEU A 97 -10.00 -13.07 3.11
CA LEU A 97 -11.21 -13.82 3.47
C LEU A 97 -12.45 -13.40 2.67
N SER A 98 -12.42 -12.22 2.04
CA SER A 98 -13.48 -11.67 1.20
C SER A 98 -13.25 -11.92 -0.30
N ASP A 99 -12.57 -13.02 -0.65
CA ASP A 99 -12.30 -13.44 -2.05
C ASP A 99 -11.34 -12.50 -2.81
N HIS A 100 -10.53 -11.72 -2.10
CA HIS A 100 -9.41 -10.97 -2.66
C HIS A 100 -8.09 -11.71 -2.40
N TYR A 101 -7.94 -12.88 -3.00
CA TYR A 101 -6.81 -13.79 -2.74
C TYR A 101 -5.41 -13.20 -3.02
N LYS A 102 -5.30 -12.17 -3.86
CA LYS A 102 -4.04 -11.44 -4.11
C LYS A 102 -3.80 -10.26 -3.15
N ALA A 103 -4.64 -10.08 -2.13
CA ALA A 103 -4.50 -8.99 -1.16
C ALA A 103 -3.08 -8.97 -0.59
N PHE A 104 -2.48 -7.78 -0.57
CA PHE A 104 -1.11 -7.55 -0.12
C PHE A 104 -1.00 -6.11 0.39
N GLY A 105 -0.43 -5.91 1.59
CA GLY A 105 -0.24 -4.59 2.18
C GLY A 105 0.69 -4.54 3.39
#